data_AF-A0A662FRU4-F1
#
_entry.id   AF-A0A662FRU4-F1
#
_cell.length_a   1.000
_cell.length_b   1.000
_cell.length_c   1.000
_cell.angle_alpha   90.00
_cell.angle_beta   90.00
_cell.angle_gamma   90.00
#
_symmetry.space_group_name_H-M   'P 1'
#
loop_
_entity.id
_entity.type
_entity.pdbx_description
1 polymer ?
#
loop_
_entity_poly.entity_id
_entity_poly.type
_entity_poly.pdbx_seq_one_letter_code
_entity_poly.pdbx_strand_id
1 'polypeptide(L)'
;MAYTYRIIGLAGKFSEFNQVFTNKLTESGIEITNKKIGVNSSEFNVKSTDESGWIKLAVQGSDILATFDTEKSPERKTLEAARVGLRFLGTVLSGGSVVDATVYSAEESFNYALSGAGGALASTIASCIRSTESELREKLMIAPETPQIPSIEDSEYNTMLVDVESRLISLKEETMILKEAGKNVNLVELRISRAEKLVEEAKELKKSGNVVEALARLRAANSLLDRAESSLSTL
;
A
#
# COMPACT_ATOMS: atom_id res chain seq x y z
N MET A 1 1.39 -26.20 -16.64
CA MET A 1 0.42 -26.16 -15.52
C MET A 1 0.52 -24.79 -14.88
N ALA A 2 -0.61 -24.12 -14.68
CA ALA A 2 -0.60 -22.78 -14.11
C ALA A 2 -0.52 -22.82 -12.57
N TYR A 3 0.40 -22.04 -12.03
CA TYR A 3 0.64 -21.84 -10.61
C TYR A 3 0.15 -20.45 -10.23
N THR A 4 -0.49 -20.32 -9.06
CA THR A 4 -1.03 -19.03 -8.59
C THR A 4 -0.66 -18.78 -7.14
N TYR A 5 -0.27 -17.55 -6.82
CA TYR A 5 0.07 -17.14 -5.46
C TYR A 5 -0.46 -15.74 -5.17
N ARG A 6 -1.04 -15.56 -3.98
CA ARG A 6 -1.54 -14.27 -3.51
C ARG A 6 -0.55 -13.68 -2.52
N ILE A 7 -0.05 -12.50 -2.85
CA ILE A 7 0.84 -11.71 -2.02
C ILE A 7 -0.01 -10.65 -1.29
N ILE A 8 -0.23 -10.85 0.00
CA ILE A 8 -1.19 -10.07 0.78
C ILE A 8 -0.64 -8.67 1.12
N GLY A 9 -1.39 -7.62 0.83
CA GLY A 9 -1.13 -6.26 1.32
C GLY A 9 0.03 -5.51 0.67
N LEU A 10 0.56 -5.99 -0.47
CA LEU A 10 1.69 -5.35 -1.17
C LEU A 10 1.30 -4.59 -2.45
N ALA A 11 0.02 -4.41 -2.76
CA ALA A 11 -0.42 -3.68 -3.97
C ALA A 11 0.17 -2.26 -4.05
N GLY A 12 0.27 -1.53 -2.93
CA GLY A 12 0.88 -0.20 -2.89
C GLY A 12 2.38 -0.17 -3.24
N LYS A 13 3.04 -1.33 -3.28
CA LYS A 13 4.44 -1.51 -3.66
C LYS A 13 4.58 -2.23 -5.00
N PHE A 14 3.52 -2.30 -5.82
CA PHE A 14 3.52 -3.08 -7.06
C PHE A 14 4.68 -2.73 -8.00
N SER A 15 4.99 -1.44 -8.19
CA SER A 15 6.14 -1.03 -9.03
C SER A 15 7.47 -1.55 -8.47
N GLU A 16 7.68 -1.45 -7.16
CA GLU A 16 8.90 -1.93 -6.49
C GLU A 16 8.99 -3.46 -6.52
N PHE A 17 7.87 -4.15 -6.29
CA PHE A 17 7.75 -5.60 -6.42
C PHE A 17 8.19 -6.04 -7.81
N ASN A 18 7.69 -5.40 -8.88
CA ASN A 18 8.09 -5.71 -10.24
C ASN A 18 9.59 -5.56 -10.46
N GLN A 19 10.18 -4.47 -9.98
CA GLN A 19 11.61 -4.21 -10.13
C GLN A 19 12.45 -5.28 -9.41
N VAL A 20 12.23 -5.47 -8.11
CA VAL A 20 12.96 -6.44 -7.28
C VAL A 20 12.78 -7.85 -7.85
N PHE A 21 11.56 -8.22 -8.23
CA PHE A 21 11.27 -9.52 -8.83
C PHE A 21 12.02 -9.76 -10.14
N THR A 22 12.01 -8.79 -11.06
CA THR A 22 12.72 -8.94 -12.34
C THR A 22 14.24 -9.01 -12.17
N ASN A 23 14.79 -8.30 -11.17
CA ASN A 23 16.20 -8.39 -10.83
C ASN A 23 16.55 -9.80 -10.32
N LYS A 24 15.77 -10.34 -9.37
CA LYS A 24 15.99 -11.70 -8.84
C LYS A 24 15.88 -12.78 -9.89
N LEU A 25 14.94 -12.67 -10.82
CA LEU A 25 14.83 -13.60 -11.96
C LEU A 25 16.12 -13.58 -12.79
N THR A 26 16.61 -12.38 -13.12
CA THR A 26 17.82 -12.20 -13.94
C THR A 26 19.06 -12.73 -13.21
N GLU A 27 19.20 -12.42 -11.91
CA GLU A 27 20.28 -12.92 -11.04
C GLU A 27 20.25 -14.45 -10.90
N SER A 28 19.06 -15.06 -11.01
CA SER A 28 18.88 -16.51 -11.01
C SER A 28 19.08 -17.16 -12.39
N GLY A 29 19.58 -16.41 -13.38
CA GLY A 29 19.87 -16.92 -14.73
C GLY A 29 18.65 -17.08 -15.63
N ILE A 30 17.50 -16.47 -15.29
CA ILE A 30 16.30 -16.50 -16.11
C ILE A 30 16.31 -15.32 -17.08
N GLU A 31 16.19 -15.61 -18.37
CA GLU A 31 16.04 -14.60 -19.41
C GLU A 31 14.59 -14.10 -19.44
N ILE A 32 14.41 -12.76 -19.43
CA ILE A 32 13.10 -12.11 -19.49
C ILE A 32 12.90 -11.49 -20.88
N THR A 33 11.82 -11.85 -21.56
CA THR A 33 11.44 -11.31 -22.87
C THR A 33 9.99 -10.81 -22.86
N ASN A 34 9.59 -10.03 -23.88
CA ASN A 34 8.22 -9.50 -24.04
C ASN A 34 7.64 -8.82 -22.78
N LYS A 35 8.48 -8.01 -22.11
CA LYS A 35 8.11 -7.29 -20.90
C LYS A 35 7.03 -6.24 -21.20
N LYS A 36 5.84 -6.41 -20.62
CA LYS A 36 4.79 -5.38 -20.57
C LYS A 36 4.55 -5.00 -19.12
N ILE A 37 4.89 -3.78 -18.74
CA ILE A 37 4.64 -3.26 -17.39
C ILE A 37 3.59 -2.16 -17.50
N GLY A 38 2.50 -2.31 -16.76
CA GLY A 38 1.50 -1.27 -16.51
C GLY A 38 1.42 -0.94 -15.03
N VAL A 39 0.56 0.03 -14.70
CA VAL A 39 0.41 0.54 -13.33
C VAL A 39 -0.13 -0.54 -12.37
N ASN A 40 -1.05 -1.38 -12.85
CA ASN A 40 -1.74 -2.40 -12.03
C ASN A 40 -1.51 -3.84 -12.52
N SER A 41 -0.72 -4.03 -13.57
CA SER A 41 -0.46 -5.37 -14.11
C SER A 41 0.83 -5.42 -14.89
N SER A 42 1.53 -6.55 -14.83
CA SER A 42 2.71 -6.82 -15.63
C SER A 42 2.66 -8.22 -16.21
N GLU A 43 3.22 -8.37 -17.41
CA GLU A 43 3.34 -9.62 -18.14
C GLU A 43 4.77 -9.80 -18.64
N PHE A 44 5.29 -11.02 -18.48
CA PHE A 44 6.65 -11.38 -18.84
C PHE A 44 6.65 -12.75 -19.52
N ASN A 45 7.47 -12.92 -20.54
CA ASN A 45 7.92 -14.23 -20.96
C ASN A 45 9.26 -14.52 -20.29
N VAL A 46 9.45 -15.76 -19.86
CA VAL A 46 10.66 -16.20 -19.17
C VAL A 46 11.23 -17.45 -19.81
N LYS A 47 12.56 -17.56 -19.78
CA LYS A 47 13.27 -18.69 -20.37
C LYS A 47 14.49 -19.05 -19.53
N SER A 48 14.70 -20.35 -19.37
CA SER A 48 15.92 -20.99 -18.88
C SER A 48 16.49 -21.88 -19.99
N THR A 49 17.58 -22.60 -19.73
CA THR A 49 18.27 -23.47 -20.69
C THR A 49 17.31 -24.45 -21.39
N ASP A 50 16.45 -25.11 -20.62
CA ASP A 50 15.59 -26.21 -21.11
C ASP A 50 14.07 -25.95 -20.94
N GLU A 51 13.69 -24.82 -20.34
CA GLU A 51 12.31 -24.52 -19.96
C GLU A 51 11.94 -23.09 -20.36
N SER A 52 10.68 -22.89 -20.75
CA SER A 52 10.13 -21.56 -21.05
C SER A 52 8.77 -21.39 -20.38
N GLY A 53 8.35 -20.14 -20.18
CA GLY A 53 7.12 -19.86 -19.48
C GLY A 53 6.66 -18.43 -19.62
N TRP A 54 5.56 -18.14 -18.95
CA TRP A 54 5.02 -16.79 -18.81
C TRP A 54 4.70 -16.50 -17.35
N ILE A 55 4.77 -15.23 -17.00
CA ILE A 55 4.44 -14.73 -15.67
C ILE A 55 3.53 -13.53 -15.83
N LYS A 56 2.48 -13.47 -15.01
CA LYS A 56 1.61 -12.32 -14.87
C LYS A 56 1.48 -11.92 -13.42
N LEU A 57 1.65 -10.63 -13.17
CA LEU A 57 1.39 -10.00 -11.88
C LEU A 57 0.22 -9.04 -12.06
N ALA A 58 -0.74 -9.04 -11.14
CA ALA A 58 -1.87 -8.12 -11.18
C ALA A 58 -2.26 -7.65 -9.78
N VAL A 59 -2.57 -6.36 -9.65
CA VAL A 59 -3.15 -5.82 -8.42
C VAL A 59 -4.61 -6.28 -8.30
N GLN A 60 -4.97 -6.84 -7.15
CA GLN A 60 -6.33 -7.24 -6.80
C GLN A 60 -6.66 -6.72 -5.40
N GLY A 61 -7.38 -5.60 -5.32
CA GLY A 61 -7.62 -4.91 -4.05
C GLY A 61 -6.30 -4.44 -3.44
N SER A 62 -6.04 -4.83 -2.19
CA SER A 62 -4.78 -4.56 -1.46
C SER A 62 -3.64 -5.51 -1.83
N ASP A 63 -3.90 -6.54 -2.62
CA ASP A 63 -3.00 -7.68 -2.82
C ASP A 63 -2.43 -7.70 -4.23
N ILE A 64 -1.37 -8.49 -4.43
CA ILE A 64 -0.84 -8.81 -5.75
C ILE A 64 -1.12 -10.29 -6.01
N LEU A 65 -1.74 -10.59 -7.15
CA LEU A 65 -1.90 -11.95 -7.65
C LEU A 65 -0.77 -12.24 -8.65
N ALA A 66 0.07 -13.23 -8.32
CA ALA A 66 1.09 -13.75 -9.20
C ALA A 66 0.61 -15.06 -9.82
N THR A 67 0.65 -15.16 -11.15
CA THR A 67 0.29 -16.37 -11.89
C THR A 67 1.38 -16.66 -12.90
N PHE A 68 1.80 -17.91 -13.01
CA PHE A 68 2.80 -18.32 -14.00
C PHE A 68 2.58 -19.75 -14.47
N ASP A 69 3.08 -20.07 -15.66
CA ASP A 69 3.13 -21.43 -16.19
C ASP A 69 4.49 -21.64 -16.85
N THR A 70 4.98 -22.88 -16.80
CA THR A 70 6.25 -23.30 -17.37
C THR A 70 6.07 -24.59 -18.16
N GLU A 71 6.68 -24.65 -19.34
CA GLU A 71 6.67 -25.79 -20.24
C GLU A 71 8.11 -26.25 -20.54
N LYS A 72 8.30 -27.57 -20.61
CA LYS A 72 9.55 -28.19 -21.07
C LYS A 72 9.57 -28.24 -22.60
N SER A 73 10.00 -27.15 -23.26
CA SER A 73 10.59 -27.11 -24.60
C SER A 73 10.67 -25.65 -25.13
N PRO A 74 11.65 -25.28 -25.97
CA PRO A 74 11.77 -23.95 -26.57
C PRO A 74 10.89 -23.74 -27.82
N GLU A 75 10.15 -24.76 -28.29
CA GLU A 75 9.55 -24.73 -29.62
C GLU A 75 8.04 -24.43 -29.61
N ARG A 76 7.72 -23.21 -30.07
CA ARG A 76 6.45 -22.80 -30.70
C ARG A 76 5.17 -23.18 -29.96
N LYS A 77 4.85 -22.52 -28.84
CA LYS A 77 3.45 -22.43 -28.34
C LYS A 77 3.12 -21.21 -27.48
N THR A 78 3.91 -20.13 -27.59
CA THR A 78 3.72 -18.90 -26.79
C THR A 78 2.38 -18.18 -27.02
N LEU A 79 1.67 -18.43 -28.13
CA LEU A 79 0.39 -17.78 -28.42
C LEU A 79 -0.84 -18.49 -27.80
N GLU A 80 -0.79 -19.81 -27.61
CA GLU A 80 -1.93 -20.58 -27.09
C GLU A 80 -1.94 -20.66 -25.57
N ALA A 81 -0.77 -20.80 -24.93
CA ALA A 81 -0.64 -20.76 -23.47
C ALA A 81 -1.09 -19.41 -22.89
N ALA A 82 -0.76 -18.30 -23.57
CA ALA A 82 -1.23 -16.96 -23.21
C ALA A 82 -2.77 -16.83 -23.26
N ARG A 83 -3.43 -17.49 -24.23
CA ARG A 83 -4.90 -17.48 -24.36
C ARG A 83 -5.62 -18.23 -23.24
N VAL A 84 -5.03 -19.32 -22.74
CA VAL A 84 -5.57 -20.08 -21.61
C VAL A 84 -5.41 -19.29 -20.30
N GLY A 85 -4.27 -18.63 -20.09
CA GLY A 85 -4.05 -17.71 -18.96
C GLY A 85 -4.97 -16.48 -18.97
N LEU A 86 -5.26 -15.92 -20.16
CA LEU A 86 -6.22 -14.81 -20.33
C LEU A 86 -7.66 -15.21 -19.98
N ARG A 87 -8.09 -16.44 -20.26
CA ARG A 87 -9.44 -16.92 -19.91
C ARG A 87 -9.61 -17.11 -18.41
N PHE A 88 -8.60 -17.63 -17.71
CA PHE A 88 -8.65 -17.78 -16.25
C PHE A 88 -8.75 -16.43 -15.54
N LEU A 89 -8.12 -15.39 -16.11
CA LEU A 89 -8.15 -14.03 -15.56
C LEU A 89 -9.41 -13.25 -15.96
N GLY A 90 -9.99 -13.52 -17.13
CA GLY A 90 -11.25 -12.90 -17.56
C GLY A 90 -12.38 -13.14 -16.57
N THR A 91 -12.49 -14.36 -16.04
CA THR A 91 -13.53 -14.74 -15.08
C THR A 91 -13.27 -14.18 -13.67
N VAL A 92 -12.00 -14.06 -13.26
CA VAL A 92 -11.61 -13.53 -11.93
C VAL A 92 -11.69 -12.00 -11.88
N LEU A 93 -11.43 -11.31 -13.00
CA LEU A 93 -11.48 -9.85 -13.08
C LEU A 93 -12.88 -9.29 -13.36
N SER A 94 -13.80 -10.07 -13.94
CA SER A 94 -15.15 -9.61 -14.31
C SER A 94 -16.22 -9.78 -13.21
N GLY A 95 -15.84 -10.04 -11.96
CA GLY A 95 -16.79 -10.13 -10.84
C GLY A 95 -17.72 -11.34 -10.87
N GLY A 96 -17.36 -12.42 -11.56
CA GLY A 96 -18.08 -13.69 -11.49
C GLY A 96 -17.73 -14.44 -10.20
N SER A 97 -18.70 -14.58 -9.29
CA SER A 97 -18.56 -15.23 -7.98
C SER A 97 -17.87 -16.60 -8.05
N VAL A 98 -16.65 -16.69 -7.51
CA VAL A 98 -16.05 -17.92 -6.95
C VAL A 98 -15.32 -17.53 -5.67
N VAL A 99 -16.09 -17.25 -4.63
CA VAL A 99 -15.57 -17.04 -3.27
C VAL A 99 -15.19 -18.41 -2.70
N ASP A 100 -14.04 -18.47 -2.02
CA ASP A 100 -13.42 -19.56 -1.26
C ASP A 100 -12.76 -20.77 -1.94
N ALA A 101 -13.27 -21.34 -3.04
CA ALA A 101 -12.70 -22.60 -3.56
C ALA A 101 -11.32 -22.44 -4.25
N THR A 102 -11.00 -21.25 -4.76
CA THR A 102 -9.79 -20.97 -5.57
C THR A 102 -8.56 -20.55 -4.76
N VAL A 103 -8.74 -20.10 -3.51
CA VAL A 103 -7.63 -19.59 -2.67
C VAL A 103 -6.81 -20.73 -2.08
N TYR A 104 -7.45 -21.79 -1.59
CA TYR A 104 -6.75 -22.97 -1.06
C TYR A 104 -6.00 -23.76 -2.15
N SER A 105 -6.57 -23.90 -3.35
CA SER A 105 -5.90 -24.56 -4.49
C SER A 105 -4.72 -23.75 -5.05
N ALA A 106 -4.74 -22.43 -4.88
CA ALA A 106 -3.64 -21.57 -5.32
C ALA A 106 -2.38 -21.83 -4.50
N GLU A 107 -2.47 -21.84 -3.16
CA GLU A 107 -1.33 -22.14 -2.29
C GLU A 107 -0.74 -23.53 -2.52
N GLU A 108 -1.58 -24.55 -2.73
CA GLU A 108 -1.11 -25.91 -3.01
C GLU A 108 -0.32 -26.00 -4.33
N SER A 109 -0.83 -25.37 -5.40
CA SER A 109 -0.12 -25.29 -6.68
C SER A 109 1.21 -24.55 -6.57
N PHE A 110 1.24 -23.45 -5.81
CA PHE A 110 2.45 -22.67 -5.61
C PHE A 110 3.49 -23.42 -4.77
N ASN A 111 3.06 -24.07 -3.68
CA ASN A 111 3.93 -24.89 -2.85
C ASN A 111 4.47 -26.10 -3.64
N TYR A 112 3.68 -26.67 -4.55
CA TYR A 112 4.13 -27.70 -5.48
C TYR A 112 5.25 -27.18 -6.39
N ALA A 113 5.11 -25.99 -7.00
CA ALA A 113 6.19 -25.36 -7.77
C ALA A 113 7.43 -25.12 -6.90
N LEU A 114 7.24 -24.53 -5.72
CA LEU A 114 8.30 -24.20 -4.77
C LEU A 114 9.09 -25.44 -4.31
N SER A 115 8.43 -26.59 -4.19
CA SER A 115 9.07 -27.86 -3.82
C SER A 115 10.02 -28.42 -4.90
N GLY A 116 10.02 -27.86 -6.11
CA GLY A 116 10.75 -28.39 -7.26
C GLY A 116 9.98 -29.42 -8.09
N ALA A 117 8.84 -29.90 -7.60
CA ALA A 117 8.01 -30.88 -8.32
C ALA A 117 7.45 -30.32 -9.65
N GLY A 118 7.31 -29.00 -9.76
CA GLY A 118 6.85 -28.31 -10.96
C GLY A 118 7.89 -28.07 -12.06
N GLY A 119 9.16 -28.45 -11.85
CA GLY A 119 10.28 -28.14 -12.75
C GLY A 119 11.20 -27.05 -12.19
N ALA A 120 12.38 -26.91 -12.81
CA ALA A 120 13.43 -26.03 -12.30
C ALA A 120 13.03 -24.56 -12.41
N LEU A 121 12.53 -24.14 -13.57
CA LEU A 121 12.04 -22.80 -13.85
C LEU A 121 10.84 -22.45 -12.95
N ALA A 122 9.90 -23.37 -12.77
CA ALA A 122 8.74 -23.15 -11.90
C ALA A 122 9.18 -22.90 -10.44
N SER A 123 10.13 -23.70 -9.94
CA SER A 123 10.69 -23.55 -8.59
C SER A 123 11.46 -22.26 -8.43
N THR A 124 12.28 -21.88 -9.41
CA THR A 124 13.02 -20.62 -9.38
C THR A 124 12.06 -19.43 -9.40
N ILE A 125 11.03 -19.44 -10.26
CA ILE A 125 10.01 -18.38 -10.27
C ILE A 125 9.31 -18.28 -8.91
N ALA A 126 8.85 -19.40 -8.35
CA ALA A 126 8.19 -19.42 -7.05
C ALA A 126 9.11 -18.89 -5.93
N SER A 127 10.38 -19.29 -5.96
CA SER A 127 11.40 -18.84 -5.01
C SER A 127 11.66 -17.33 -5.14
N CYS A 128 11.77 -16.82 -6.37
CA CYS A 128 11.90 -15.38 -6.62
C CYS A 128 10.68 -14.61 -6.11
N ILE A 129 9.45 -15.09 -6.36
CA ILE A 129 8.22 -14.46 -5.86
C ILE A 129 8.24 -14.38 -4.33
N ARG A 130 8.52 -15.50 -3.64
CA ARG A 130 8.57 -15.56 -2.17
C ARG A 130 9.69 -14.67 -1.63
N SER A 131 10.87 -14.69 -2.26
CA SER A 131 12.01 -13.87 -1.85
C SER A 131 11.75 -12.38 -2.05
N THR A 132 11.05 -11.98 -3.12
CA THR A 132 10.62 -10.59 -3.33
C THR A 132 9.60 -10.15 -2.28
N GLU A 133 8.60 -10.99 -1.99
CA GLU A 133 7.65 -10.71 -0.91
C GLU A 133 8.37 -10.52 0.42
N SER A 134 9.24 -11.47 0.81
CA SER A 134 9.98 -11.40 2.08
C SER A 134 10.84 -10.15 2.17
N GLU A 135 11.56 -9.78 1.11
CA GLU A 135 12.40 -8.58 1.11
C GLU A 135 11.57 -7.30 1.24
N LEU A 136 10.44 -7.20 0.53
CA LEU A 136 9.58 -6.03 0.67
C LEU A 136 8.92 -5.98 2.05
N ARG A 137 8.53 -7.12 2.61
CA ARG A 137 8.02 -7.20 3.99
C ARG A 137 9.08 -6.82 5.00
N GLU A 138 10.31 -7.28 4.82
CA GLU A 138 11.44 -6.92 5.67
C GLU A 138 11.72 -5.41 5.57
N LYS A 139 11.70 -4.82 4.37
CA LYS A 139 11.78 -3.36 4.21
C LYS A 139 10.62 -2.63 4.89
N LEU A 140 9.40 -3.19 4.88
CA LEU A 140 8.26 -2.62 5.63
C LEU A 140 8.38 -2.79 7.15
N MET A 141 9.11 -3.81 7.63
CA MET A 141 9.35 -4.05 9.05
C MET A 141 10.56 -3.28 9.59
N ILE A 142 11.57 -3.02 8.75
CA ILE A 142 12.83 -2.33 9.10
C ILE A 142 12.75 -0.82 8.79
N ALA A 143 11.90 -0.38 7.86
CA ALA A 143 11.69 1.04 7.62
C ALA A 143 10.84 1.65 8.76
N PRO A 144 11.35 2.65 9.51
CA PRO A 144 10.45 3.63 10.09
C PRO A 144 9.71 4.29 8.91
N GLU A 145 8.38 4.29 9.00
CA GLU A 145 7.41 4.89 8.07
C GLU A 145 8.04 5.81 7.01
N THR A 146 8.36 5.28 5.83
CA THR A 146 8.77 6.10 4.68
C THR A 146 7.57 6.20 3.73
N PRO A 147 7.26 7.41 3.21
CA PRO A 147 5.90 7.88 3.04
C PRO A 147 5.13 7.06 2.01
N GLN A 148 3.93 6.61 2.39
CA GLN A 148 2.84 6.58 1.42
C GLN A 148 2.80 8.00 0.85
N ILE A 149 2.80 8.18 -0.49
CA ILE A 149 2.48 9.50 -1.06
C ILE A 149 1.18 9.87 -0.38
N PRO A 150 1.18 10.85 0.55
CA PRO A 150 -0.02 11.13 1.29
C PRO A 150 -1.05 11.48 0.23
N SER A 151 -2.27 10.95 0.33
CA SER A 151 -3.34 11.54 -0.47
C SER A 151 -3.30 13.06 -0.24
N ILE A 152 -3.75 13.86 -1.20
CA ILE A 152 -3.77 15.34 -1.03
C ILE A 152 -4.41 15.69 0.33
N GLU A 153 -5.42 14.92 0.72
CA GLU A 153 -6.13 14.99 2.00
C GLU A 153 -5.26 14.60 3.20
N ASP A 154 -4.39 13.59 3.10
CA ASP A 154 -3.45 13.21 4.16
C ASP A 154 -2.33 14.23 4.35
N SER A 155 -1.81 14.79 3.26
CA SER A 155 -0.82 15.87 3.33
C SER A 155 -1.44 17.11 3.96
N GLU A 156 -2.64 17.49 3.52
CA GLU A 156 -3.38 18.63 4.06
C GLU A 156 -3.69 18.41 5.54
N TYR A 157 -4.11 17.19 5.92
CA TYR A 157 -4.37 16.84 7.31
C TYR A 157 -3.13 17.01 8.19
N ASN A 158 -1.98 16.49 7.75
CA ASN A 158 -0.75 16.57 8.53
C ASN A 158 -0.26 18.01 8.68
N THR A 159 -0.29 18.81 7.60
CA THR A 159 0.06 20.24 7.66
C THR A 159 -0.87 20.98 8.63
N MET A 160 -2.18 20.79 8.50
CA MET A 160 -3.15 21.49 9.34
C MET A 160 -3.08 21.04 10.82
N LEU A 161 -2.79 19.76 11.08
CA LEU A 161 -2.61 19.25 12.43
C LEU A 161 -1.43 19.94 13.12
N VAL A 162 -0.27 20.01 12.45
CA VAL A 162 0.93 20.67 12.97
C VAL A 162 0.67 22.15 13.24
N ASP A 163 -0.01 22.84 12.34
CA ASP A 163 -0.35 24.25 12.51
C ASP A 163 -1.25 24.47 13.74
N VAL A 164 -2.32 23.68 13.88
CA VAL A 164 -3.27 23.80 14.98
C VAL A 164 -2.62 23.43 16.32
N GLU A 165 -1.80 22.37 16.37
CA GLU A 165 -1.09 21.96 17.60
C GLU A 165 -0.06 23.01 18.04
N SER A 166 0.68 23.59 17.09
CA SER A 166 1.64 24.67 17.38
C SER A 166 0.93 25.89 17.97
N ARG A 167 -0.19 26.30 17.36
CA ARG A 167 -1.01 27.42 17.87
C ARG A 167 -1.60 27.13 19.24
N LEU A 168 -2.06 25.91 19.50
CA LEU A 168 -2.55 25.50 20.81
C LEU A 168 -1.47 25.66 21.89
N ILE A 169 -0.24 25.23 21.62
CA ILE A 169 0.88 25.38 22.55
C ILE A 169 1.13 26.86 22.84
N SER A 170 1.29 27.68 21.79
CA SER A 170 1.54 29.12 21.95
C SER A 170 0.42 29.82 22.72
N LEU A 171 -0.84 29.52 22.41
CA LEU A 171 -1.98 30.15 23.05
C LEU A 171 -2.15 29.73 24.51
N LYS A 172 -1.81 28.49 24.87
CA LYS A 172 -1.81 28.05 26.26
C LYS A 172 -0.77 28.79 27.09
N GLU A 173 0.45 28.90 26.58
CA GLU A 173 1.53 29.64 27.25
C GLU A 173 1.15 31.12 27.45
N GLU A 174 0.68 31.78 26.40
CA GLU A 174 0.26 33.19 26.48
C GLU A 174 -0.92 33.38 27.46
N THR A 175 -1.89 32.47 27.41
CA THR A 175 -3.05 32.48 28.32
C THR A 175 -2.60 32.30 29.77
N MET A 176 -1.62 31.43 30.03
CA MET A 176 -1.05 31.21 31.36
C MET A 176 -0.36 32.48 31.88
N ILE A 177 0.48 33.12 31.06
CA ILE A 177 1.16 34.37 31.41
C ILE A 177 0.14 35.47 31.76
N LEU A 178 -0.89 35.65 30.95
CA LEU A 178 -1.92 36.68 31.19
C LEU A 178 -2.75 36.38 32.44
N LYS A 179 -3.04 35.11 32.70
CA LYS A 179 -3.71 34.67 33.92
C LYS A 179 -2.88 34.98 35.15
N GLU A 180 -1.58 34.72 35.11
CA GLU A 180 -0.64 35.08 36.18
C GLU A 180 -0.53 36.60 36.37
N ALA A 181 -0.66 37.37 35.28
CA ALA A 181 -0.76 38.83 35.31
C ALA A 181 -2.15 39.35 35.79
N GLY A 182 -3.07 38.46 36.19
CA GLY A 182 -4.38 38.81 36.72
C GLY A 182 -5.43 39.21 35.67
N LYS A 183 -5.19 38.95 34.39
CA LYS A 183 -6.15 39.22 33.31
C LYS A 183 -7.25 38.15 33.28
N ASN A 184 -8.45 38.55 32.85
CA ASN A 184 -9.56 37.61 32.68
C ASN A 184 -9.44 36.86 31.34
N VAL A 185 -9.05 35.60 31.42
CA VAL A 185 -8.81 34.75 30.25
C VAL A 185 -9.87 33.65 30.04
N ASN A 186 -10.96 33.65 30.81
CA ASN A 186 -11.93 32.54 30.84
C ASN A 186 -12.48 32.17 29.45
N LEU A 187 -12.78 33.17 28.62
CA LEU A 187 -13.30 32.95 27.27
C LEU A 187 -12.24 32.36 26.33
N VAL A 188 -10.97 32.71 26.53
CA VAL A 188 -9.83 32.19 25.78
C VAL A 188 -9.59 30.74 26.17
N GLU A 189 -9.54 30.44 27.47
CA GLU A 189 -9.39 29.07 27.99
C GLU A 189 -10.49 28.12 27.47
N LEU A 190 -11.74 28.59 27.42
CA LEU A 190 -12.84 27.79 26.87
C LEU A 190 -12.64 27.44 25.39
N ARG A 191 -12.14 28.38 24.58
CA ARG A 191 -11.89 28.16 23.15
C ARG A 191 -10.72 27.23 22.93
N ILE A 192 -9.64 27.38 23.70
CA ILE A 192 -8.49 26.48 23.68
C ILE A 192 -8.95 25.05 24.02
N SER A 193 -9.66 24.87 25.14
CA SER A 193 -10.15 23.56 25.57
C SER A 193 -11.06 22.90 24.53
N ARG A 194 -11.93 23.69 23.87
CA ARG A 194 -12.79 23.16 22.81
C ARG A 194 -12.00 22.79 21.55
N ALA A 195 -10.98 23.57 21.20
CA ALA A 195 -10.09 23.28 20.08
C ALA A 195 -9.27 22.00 20.32
N GLU A 196 -8.75 21.78 21.54
CA GLU A 196 -8.05 20.54 21.90
C GLU A 196 -8.93 19.30 21.70
N LYS A 197 -10.19 19.36 22.16
CA LYS A 197 -11.11 18.25 21.98
C LYS A 197 -11.37 17.94 20.50
N LEU A 198 -11.45 18.96 19.65
CA LEU A 198 -11.61 18.78 18.20
C LEU A 198 -10.36 18.16 17.56
N VAL A 199 -9.15 18.50 18.05
CA VAL A 199 -7.89 17.88 17.60
C VAL A 199 -7.86 16.40 17.96
N GLU A 200 -8.24 16.03 19.18
CA GLU A 200 -8.30 14.61 19.58
C GLU A 200 -9.36 13.83 18.78
N GLU A 201 -10.54 14.42 18.56
CA GLU A 201 -11.56 13.84 17.67
C GLU A 201 -11.04 13.67 16.24
N ALA A 202 -10.25 14.64 15.73
CA ALA A 202 -9.62 14.55 14.41
C ALA A 202 -8.62 13.39 14.32
N LYS A 203 -7.79 13.19 15.36
CA LYS A 203 -6.82 12.08 15.43
C LYS A 203 -7.51 10.72 15.42
N GLU A 204 -8.61 10.56 16.15
CA GLU A 204 -9.39 9.32 16.15
C GLU A 204 -10.09 9.06 14.80
N LEU A 205 -10.64 10.10 14.17
CA LEU A 205 -11.21 10.02 12.82
C LEU A 205 -10.14 9.65 11.78
N LYS A 206 -8.92 10.17 11.93
CA LYS A 206 -7.78 9.83 11.07
C LYS A 206 -7.37 8.36 11.22
N LYS A 207 -7.29 7.84 12.46
CA LYS A 207 -6.98 6.43 12.73
C LYS A 207 -8.00 5.47 12.13
N SER A 208 -9.27 5.88 12.09
CA SER A 208 -10.37 5.11 11.49
C SER A 208 -10.52 5.31 9.97
N GLY A 209 -9.63 6.08 9.35
CA GLY A 209 -9.59 6.29 7.89
C GLY A 209 -10.52 7.38 7.35
N ASN A 210 -11.21 8.13 8.22
CA ASN A 210 -12.12 9.21 7.82
C ASN A 210 -11.39 10.57 7.77
N VAL A 211 -10.52 10.73 6.76
CA VAL A 211 -9.63 11.90 6.62
C VAL A 211 -10.39 13.20 6.36
N VAL A 212 -11.47 13.15 5.58
CA VAL A 212 -12.29 14.32 5.25
C VAL A 212 -12.94 14.90 6.51
N GLU A 213 -13.51 14.06 7.36
CA GLU A 213 -14.10 14.54 8.61
C GLU A 213 -13.03 14.99 9.61
N ALA A 214 -11.87 14.32 9.64
CA ALA A 214 -10.73 14.75 10.44
C ALA A 214 -10.25 16.16 10.06
N LEU A 215 -10.14 16.46 8.76
CA LEU A 215 -9.86 17.80 8.25
C LEU A 215 -10.92 18.83 8.66
N ALA A 216 -12.20 18.47 8.61
CA ALA A 216 -13.27 19.36 9.05
C ALA A 216 -13.15 19.73 10.54
N ARG A 217 -12.76 18.77 11.39
CA ARG A 217 -12.50 19.02 12.82
C ARG A 217 -11.31 19.95 13.04
N LEU A 218 -10.22 19.75 12.29
CA LEU A 218 -9.05 20.64 12.36
C LEU A 218 -9.37 22.07 11.90
N ARG A 219 -10.14 22.25 10.82
CA ARG A 219 -10.59 23.59 10.38
C ARG A 219 -11.46 24.27 11.45
N ALA A 220 -12.34 23.52 12.10
CA ALA A 220 -13.17 24.03 13.20
C ALA A 220 -12.32 24.42 14.42
N ALA A 221 -11.32 23.60 14.78
CA ALA A 221 -10.36 23.91 15.84
C ALA A 221 -9.60 25.20 15.51
N ASN A 222 -9.08 25.32 14.29
CA ASN A 222 -8.35 26.50 13.81
C ASN A 222 -9.19 27.79 13.94
N SER A 223 -10.47 27.75 13.57
CA SER A 223 -11.38 28.88 13.72
C SER A 223 -11.62 29.30 15.18
N LEU A 224 -11.59 28.35 16.12
CA LEU A 224 -11.67 28.67 17.55
C LEU A 224 -10.39 29.35 18.04
N LEU A 225 -9.22 28.94 17.53
CA LEU A 225 -7.93 29.55 17.85
C LEU A 225 -7.83 30.98 17.28
N ASP A 226 -8.32 31.23 16.06
CA ASP A 226 -8.38 32.58 15.49
C ASP A 226 -9.17 33.54 16.41
N ARG A 227 -10.29 33.04 16.95
CA ARG A 227 -11.12 33.80 17.89
C ARG A 227 -10.43 33.94 19.25
N ALA A 228 -9.66 32.94 19.69
CA ALA A 228 -8.90 33.00 20.93
C ALA A 228 -7.80 34.07 20.84
N GLU A 229 -7.01 34.09 19.77
CA GLU A 229 -5.99 35.11 19.45
C GLU A 229 -6.58 36.51 19.38
N SER A 230 -7.72 36.64 18.71
CA SER A 230 -8.43 37.93 18.62
C SER A 230 -8.86 38.44 19.99
N SER A 231 -9.34 37.55 20.87
CA SER A 231 -9.72 37.94 22.23
C SER A 231 -8.51 38.29 23.09
N LEU A 232 -7.40 37.54 22.98
CA LEU A 232 -6.16 37.86 23.67
C LEU A 232 -5.63 39.25 23.31
N SER A 233 -5.68 39.60 22.02
CA SER A 233 -5.24 40.91 21.51
C SER A 233 -6.05 42.09 22.04
N THR A 234 -7.19 41.83 22.71
CA THR A 234 -8.10 42.85 23.25
C THR A 234 -8.13 42.92 24.77
N LEU A 235 -7.34 42.10 25.47
CA LEU A 235 -7.25 42.05 26.95
C LEU A 235 -6.26 43.07 27.53
#